data_AF-A0A8S3GNR3-F1
#
_entry.id   AF-A0A8S3GNR3-F1
#
_cell.length_a   1.000
_cell.length_b   1.000
_cell.length_c   1.000
_cell.angle_alpha   90.00
_cell.angle_beta   90.00
_cell.angle_gamma   90.00
#
_symmetry.space_group_name_H-M   'P 1'
#
loop_
_entity.id
_entity.type
_entity.pdbx_description
1 polymer ?
#
loop_
_entity_poly.entity_id
_entity_poly.type
_entity_poly.pdbx_seq_one_letter_code
_entity_poly.pdbx_strand_id
1 'polypeptide(L)'
;MSNLFLSGILIEGKLLNQEFDAQQMGDELKCCKSDEEIKRCAARLYSAESFLYKLLSQTLINEGMSKIETLGPLCHLLNANMYCDVSDKEQIVYRGENLTDGILEEYKKSY
;
A
#
# COMPACT_ATOMS: atom_id res chain seq x y z
N MET A 1 18.47 -1.85 -5.80
CA MET A 1 17.28 -1.81 -4.91
C MET A 1 15.96 -2.02 -5.67
N SER A 2 15.86 -1.70 -6.97
CA SER A 2 14.55 -1.72 -7.66
C SER A 2 13.89 -3.08 -7.90
N ASN A 3 14.63 -4.19 -7.73
CA ASN A 3 14.14 -5.52 -8.09
C ASN A 3 13.24 -6.18 -7.03
N LEU A 4 13.40 -5.81 -5.76
CA LEU A 4 12.74 -6.50 -4.63
C LEU A 4 11.24 -6.19 -4.52
N PHE A 5 10.85 -4.92 -4.64
CA PHE A 5 9.43 -4.54 -4.64
C PHE A 5 8.71 -5.00 -5.90
N LEU A 6 9.41 -4.99 -7.05
CA LEU A 6 8.89 -5.52 -8.30
C LEU A 6 8.57 -7.01 -8.17
N SER A 7 9.53 -7.80 -7.67
CA SER A 7 9.31 -9.24 -7.45
C SER A 7 8.16 -9.51 -6.50
N GLY A 8 8.01 -8.70 -5.44
CA GLY A 8 6.91 -8.83 -4.50
C GLY A 8 5.54 -8.65 -5.15
N ILE A 9 5.36 -7.57 -5.92
CA ILE A 9 4.10 -7.28 -6.63
C ILE A 9 3.77 -8.40 -7.63
N LEU A 10 4.77 -8.88 -8.38
CA LEU A 10 4.57 -9.95 -9.37
C LEU A 10 4.20 -11.30 -8.72
N ILE A 11 4.86 -11.66 -7.61
CA ILE A 11 4.55 -12.89 -6.86
C ILE A 11 3.12 -12.84 -6.33
N GLU A 12 2.75 -11.74 -5.68
CA GLU A 12 1.41 -11.59 -5.08
C GLU A 12 0.32 -11.50 -6.15
N GLY A 13 0.59 -10.81 -7.26
CA GLY A 13 -0.30 -10.78 -8.42
C GLY A 13 -0.60 -12.18 -8.95
N LYS A 14 0.43 -13.02 -9.10
CA LYS A 14 0.27 -14.41 -9.50
C LYS A 14 -0.54 -15.24 -8.51
N LEU A 15 -0.30 -15.06 -7.21
CA LEU A 15 -1.05 -15.77 -6.16
C LEU A 15 -2.54 -15.40 -6.14
N LEU A 16 -2.88 -14.20 -6.62
CA LEU A 16 -4.25 -13.68 -6.66
C LEU A 16 -4.93 -13.82 -8.03
N ASN A 17 -4.27 -14.42 -9.02
CA ASN A 17 -4.71 -14.45 -10.43
C ASN A 17 -4.93 -13.03 -11.01
N GLN A 18 -4.02 -12.11 -10.68
CA GLN A 18 -3.98 -10.71 -11.10
C GLN A 18 -2.67 -10.42 -11.85
N GLU A 19 -2.15 -11.40 -12.60
CA GLU A 19 -0.84 -11.32 -13.27
C GLU A 19 -0.74 -10.15 -14.24
N PHE A 20 -1.82 -9.86 -14.98
CA PHE A 20 -1.84 -8.76 -15.93
C PHE A 20 -1.65 -7.41 -15.22
N ASP A 21 -2.46 -7.15 -14.19
CA ASP A 21 -2.36 -5.92 -13.39
C ASP A 21 -0.99 -5.82 -12.72
N ALA A 22 -0.49 -6.90 -12.13
CA ALA A 22 0.82 -6.92 -11.49
C ALA A 22 1.96 -6.67 -12.48
N GLN A 23 1.83 -7.16 -13.71
CA GLN A 23 2.80 -6.90 -14.77
C GLN A 23 2.78 -5.42 -15.19
N GLN A 24 1.59 -4.83 -15.37
CA GLN A 24 1.46 -3.40 -15.66
C GLN A 24 2.08 -2.53 -14.57
N MET A 25 1.76 -2.82 -13.30
CA MET A 25 2.36 -2.13 -12.14
C MET A 25 3.87 -2.27 -12.13
N GLY A 26 4.37 -3.47 -12.42
CA GLY A 26 5.80 -3.74 -12.47
C GLY A 26 6.49 -2.92 -13.55
N ASP A 27 5.90 -2.83 -14.74
CA ASP A 27 6.49 -2.08 -15.85
C ASP A 27 6.48 -0.57 -15.58
N GLU A 28 5.44 -0.04 -14.93
CA GLU A 28 5.43 1.35 -14.47
C GLU A 28 6.56 1.66 -13.46
N LEU A 29 6.82 0.74 -12.52
CA LEU A 29 7.92 0.87 -11.58
C LEU A 29 9.30 0.77 -12.25
N LYS A 30 9.45 -0.07 -13.28
CA LYS A 30 10.71 -0.17 -14.06
C LYS A 30 11.03 1.11 -14.84
N CYS A 31 10.01 1.88 -15.24
CA CYS A 31 10.20 3.12 -15.97
C CYS A 31 10.68 4.28 -15.09
N CYS A 32 10.64 4.14 -13.76
CA CYS A 32 11.13 5.14 -12.82
C CYS A 32 12.66 5.18 -12.80
N LYS A 33 13.24 6.38 -12.84
CA LYS A 33 14.69 6.64 -12.95
C LYS A 33 15.31 7.15 -11.66
N SER A 34 14.51 7.69 -10.75
CA SER A 34 14.96 8.20 -9.45
C SER A 34 14.21 7.54 -8.30
N ASP A 35 14.82 7.56 -7.11
CA ASP A 35 14.18 7.06 -5.89
C ASP A 35 12.89 7.83 -5.56
N GLU A 36 12.84 9.12 -5.89
CA GLU A 36 11.64 9.95 -5.72
C GLU A 36 10.52 9.53 -6.67
N GLU A 37 10.84 9.26 -7.94
CA GLU A 37 9.88 8.72 -8.92
C GLU A 37 9.36 7.35 -8.47
N ILE A 38 10.23 6.48 -7.96
CA ILE A 38 9.85 5.16 -7.44
C ILE A 38 8.86 5.30 -6.27
N LYS A 39 9.16 6.19 -5.31
CA LYS A 39 8.28 6.45 -4.14
C LYS A 39 6.91 6.97 -4.56
N ARG A 40 6.87 7.98 -5.45
CA ARG A 40 5.61 8.54 -5.97
C ARG A 40 4.84 7.52 -6.79
N CYS A 41 5.52 6.71 -7.60
CA CYS A 41 4.91 5.63 -8.36
C CYS A 41 4.28 4.60 -7.42
N ALA A 42 5.02 4.13 -6.41
CA ALA A 42 4.50 3.21 -5.40
C ALA A 42 3.25 3.76 -4.69
N ALA A 43 3.25 5.05 -4.30
CA ALA A 43 2.09 5.69 -3.68
C ALA A 43 0.88 5.74 -4.61
N ARG A 44 1.09 6.07 -5.89
CA ARG A 44 0.02 6.05 -6.91
C ARG A 44 -0.53 4.65 -7.16
N LEU A 45 0.34 3.64 -7.25
CA LEU A 45 -0.07 2.26 -7.44
C LEU A 45 -0.88 1.74 -6.24
N TYR A 46 -0.50 2.13 -5.03
CA TYR A 46 -1.25 1.81 -3.81
C TYR A 46 -2.63 2.46 -3.78
N SER A 47 -2.78 3.68 -4.29
CA SER A 47 -4.07 4.39 -4.32
C SER A 47 -4.92 4.08 -5.56
N ALA A 48 -4.39 3.33 -6.53
CA ALA A 48 -5.14 2.88 -7.68
C ALA A 48 -6.18 1.82 -7.30
N GLU A 49 -7.28 1.77 -8.05
CA GLU A 49 -8.28 0.70 -7.94
C GLU A 49 -7.67 -0.61 -8.44
N SER A 50 -7.00 -1.32 -7.54
CA SER A 50 -6.26 -2.52 -7.86
C SER A 50 -6.21 -3.50 -6.69
N PHE A 51 -5.69 -4.70 -6.94
CA PHE A 51 -5.51 -5.71 -5.90
C PHE A 51 -4.57 -5.24 -4.78
N LEU A 52 -3.64 -4.32 -5.10
CA LEU A 52 -2.54 -3.95 -4.23
C LEU A 52 -3.01 -3.28 -2.93
N TYR A 53 -3.97 -2.34 -3.03
CA TYR A 53 -4.57 -1.67 -1.87
C TYR A 53 -5.20 -2.69 -0.90
N LYS A 54 -6.09 -3.54 -1.44
CA LYS A 54 -6.84 -4.53 -0.64
C LYS A 54 -5.89 -5.51 0.03
N LEU A 55 -4.89 -6.00 -0.71
CA LEU A 55 -3.88 -6.93 -0.21
C LEU A 55 -3.06 -6.32 0.94
N LEU A 56 -2.52 -5.10 0.75
CA LEU A 56 -1.76 -4.39 1.77
C LEU A 56 -2.60 -4.09 3.00
N SER A 57 -3.81 -3.56 2.81
CA SER A 57 -4.72 -3.24 3.90
C SER A 57 -5.05 -4.47 4.75
N GLN A 58 -5.39 -5.61 4.13
CA GLN A 58 -5.66 -6.86 4.83
C GLN A 58 -4.42 -7.41 5.56
N THR A 59 -3.26 -7.33 4.93
CA THR A 59 -2.00 -7.84 5.53
C THR A 59 -1.62 -7.04 6.77
N LEU A 60 -1.74 -5.71 6.71
CA LEU A 60 -1.39 -4.80 7.80
C LEU A 60 -2.43 -4.84 8.93
N ILE A 61 -3.72 -4.96 8.62
CA ILE A 61 -4.80 -5.02 9.62
C ILE A 61 -4.75 -6.32 10.43
N ASN A 62 -4.50 -7.46 9.78
CA ASN A 62 -4.53 -8.77 10.43
C ASN A 62 -3.26 -9.09 11.23
N GLU A 63 -2.37 -8.13 11.46
CA GLU A 63 -1.04 -8.29 12.09
C GLU A 63 -0.20 -9.42 11.46
N GLY A 64 -0.55 -9.79 10.22
CA GLY A 64 -0.04 -10.97 9.55
C GLY A 64 1.28 -10.67 8.86
N MET A 65 2.39 -10.79 9.58
CA MET A 65 3.75 -10.65 9.03
C MET A 65 4.11 -11.70 7.96
N SER A 66 3.18 -12.61 7.63
CA SER A 66 3.31 -13.67 6.63
C SER A 66 3.75 -13.22 5.23
N LYS A 67 3.52 -11.94 4.88
CA LYS A 67 3.86 -11.37 3.57
C LYS A 67 4.96 -10.31 3.64
N ILE A 68 5.74 -10.27 4.73
CA ILE A 68 6.82 -9.28 4.87
C ILE A 68 7.88 -9.41 3.78
N GLU A 69 8.16 -10.63 3.32
CA GLU A 69 9.17 -10.88 2.29
C GLU A 69 8.74 -10.34 0.92
N THR A 70 7.45 -10.33 0.61
CA THR A 70 6.90 -9.86 -0.66
C THR A 70 6.46 -8.38 -0.59
N LEU A 71 5.76 -7.98 0.47
CA LEU A 71 5.16 -6.65 0.59
C LEU A 71 6.00 -5.67 1.42
N GLY A 72 6.91 -6.14 2.27
CA GLY A 72 7.73 -5.30 3.14
C GLY A 72 8.52 -4.21 2.39
N PRO A 73 9.18 -4.52 1.26
CA PRO A 73 9.86 -3.50 0.46
C PRO A 73 8.92 -2.39 -0.05
N LEU A 74 7.69 -2.75 -0.41
CA LEU A 74 6.70 -1.77 -0.86
C LEU A 74 6.18 -0.92 0.31
N CYS A 75 5.92 -1.53 1.47
CA CYS A 75 5.58 -0.80 2.71
C CYS A 75 6.65 0.24 3.06
N HIS A 76 7.93 -0.12 2.91
CA HIS A 76 9.05 0.80 3.15
C HIS A 76 9.01 2.02 2.21
N LEU A 77 8.73 1.82 0.92
CA LEU A 77 8.60 2.92 -0.04
C LEU A 77 7.42 3.84 0.28
N LEU A 78 6.26 3.27 0.63
CA LEU A 78 5.09 4.05 1.01
C LEU A 78 5.36 4.89 2.27
N ASN A 79 6.00 4.29 3.28
CA ASN A 79 6.40 5.01 4.48
C ASN A 79 7.39 6.14 4.17
N ALA A 80 8.41 5.87 3.35
CA ALA A 80 9.38 6.88 2.95
C ALA A 80 8.75 8.04 2.16
N ASN A 81 7.70 7.78 1.37
CA ASN A 81 6.98 8.81 0.62
C ASN A 81 6.17 9.74 1.53
N MET A 82 5.63 9.23 2.64
CA MET A 82 4.82 10.03 3.57
C MET A 82 5.61 11.16 4.23
N TYR A 83 6.93 11.04 4.35
CA TYR A 83 7.79 12.08 4.95
C TYR A 83 8.31 13.12 3.95
N CYS A 84 8.03 12.97 2.65
CA CYS A 84 8.59 13.87 1.63
C CYS A 84 7.82 15.19 1.48
N ASP A 85 6.57 15.29 1.96
CA ASP A 85 5.69 16.44 1.68
C ASP A 85 4.75 16.79 2.85
N VAL A 86 5.22 16.60 4.09
CA VAL A 86 4.41 16.90 5.28
C VAL A 86 4.35 18.41 5.46
N SER A 87 3.23 19.00 5.08
CA SER A 87 2.83 20.32 5.57
C SER A 87 2.63 20.22 7.08
N ASP A 88 3.35 21.02 7.88
CA ASP A 88 3.19 21.13 9.35
C ASP A 88 1.79 21.64 9.80
N LYS A 89 0.85 21.79 8.87
CA LYS A 89 -0.51 22.22 9.15
C LYS A 89 -1.36 21.01 9.49
N GLU A 90 -2.01 21.06 10.64
CA GLU A 90 -3.08 20.14 10.98
C GLU A 90 -4.15 20.19 9.88
N GLN A 91 -4.49 19.01 9.37
CA GLN A 91 -5.56 18.83 8.38
C GLN A 91 -6.62 17.92 8.96
N ILE A 92 -7.87 18.37 8.90
CA ILE A 92 -9.03 17.53 9.21
C ILE A 92 -9.40 16.79 7.93
N VAL A 93 -9.38 15.46 8.00
CA VAL A 93 -9.77 14.56 6.90
C VAL A 93 -10.98 13.71 7.32
N TYR A 94 -11.78 13.29 6.35
CA TYR A 94 -12.96 12.45 6.56
C TYR A 94 -12.81 11.13 5.84
N ARG A 95 -13.11 10.02 6.52
CA ARG A 95 -13.16 8.66 5.95
C ARG A 95 -14.54 8.08 6.22
N GLY A 96 -15.27 7.75 5.16
CA GLY A 96 -16.53 7.01 5.26
C GLY A 96 -16.28 5.52 5.24
N GLU A 97 -16.84 4.80 6.21
CA GLU A 97 -16.73 3.33 6.28
C GLU A 97 -18.00 2.73 6.92
N ASN A 98 -18.40 1.56 6.43
CA ASN A 98 -19.50 0.81 7.01
C ASN A 98 -18.96 -0.03 8.17
N LEU A 99 -19.07 0.50 9.38
CA LEU A 99 -18.64 -0.20 10.59
C LEU A 99 -19.77 -1.10 11.12
N THR A 100 -19.38 -2.22 11.74
CA THR A 100 -20.33 -3.04 12.49
C THR A 100 -20.69 -2.36 13.81
N ASP A 101 -21.87 -2.66 14.36
CA ASP A 101 -22.32 -2.12 15.64
C ASP A 101 -21.29 -2.40 16.77
N GLY A 102 -20.65 -3.57 16.75
CA GLY A 102 -19.60 -3.92 17.71
C GLY A 102 -18.39 -2.98 17.66
N ILE A 103 -17.90 -2.65 16.46
CA ILE A 103 -16.79 -1.72 16.27
C ILE A 103 -17.20 -0.29 16.65
N LEU A 104 -18.44 0.12 16.33
CA LEU A 104 -18.97 1.43 16.73
C LEU A 104 -19.01 1.59 18.26
N GLU A 105 -19.44 0.57 18.98
CA GLU A 105 -19.45 0.58 20.45
C GLU A 105 -18.05 0.57 21.07
N GLU A 106 -17.06 -0.04 20.39
CA GLU A 106 -15.65 0.05 20.80
C GLU A 106 -15.11 1.47 20.65
N TYR A 107 -15.33 2.13 19.50
CA TYR A 107 -14.90 3.51 19.28
C TYR A 107 -15.50 4.49 20.30
N LYS A 108 -16.77 4.31 20.67
CA LYS A 108 -17.45 5.15 21.68
C LYS A 108 -16.85 5.03 23.09
N LYS A 109 -16.18 3.91 23.41
CA LYS A 109 -15.54 3.70 24.72
C LYS A 109 -14.12 4.26 24.80
N SER A 110 -13.50 4.53 23.65
CA SER A 110 -12.13 5.01 23.53
C SER A 110 -11.99 6.54 23.56
N TYR A 111 -13.11 7.26 23.71
CA TYR A 111 -13.22 8.71 23.91
C TYR A 111 -14.01 9.01 25.18
#